data_AF-A0A940D4G8-F1
#
_entry.id   AF-A0A940D4G8-F1
#
_cell.length_a   1.000
_cell.length_b   1.000
_cell.length_c   1.000
_cell.angle_alpha   90.00
_cell.angle_beta   90.00
_cell.angle_gamma   90.00
#
_symmetry.space_group_name_H-M   'P 1'
#
loop_
_entity.id
_entity.type
_entity.pdbx_description
1 polymer ?
#
loop_
_entity_poly.entity_id
_entity_poly.type
_entity_poly.pdbx_seq_one_letter_code
_entity_poly.pdbx_strand_id
1 'polypeptide(L)'
;MSWKGWVTLLVAIWLVISAFIPGIVDSQGANLANFLIVGILFLITGIPMLRTSKTAGWIVTLVAIWLVISAFITGITGSQTGAMTNGLIFGIIALIFSFFDKKQQ
;
A
#
# COMPACT_ATOMS: atom_id res chain seq x y z
N MET A 1 -13.33 3.51 -12.74
CA MET A 1 -12.79 2.61 -11.69
C MET A 1 -13.94 2.09 -10.83
N SER A 2 -13.82 0.87 -10.29
CA SER A 2 -14.75 0.40 -9.26
C SER A 2 -14.43 1.04 -7.90
N TRP A 3 -15.25 0.81 -6.89
CA TRP A 3 -14.97 1.28 -5.52
C TRP A 3 -13.63 0.75 -4.99
N LYS A 4 -13.23 -0.46 -5.39
CA LYS A 4 -11.96 -1.09 -4.99
C LYS A 4 -10.78 -0.30 -5.56
N GLY A 5 -10.81 -0.01 -6.86
CA GLY A 5 -9.83 0.86 -7.50
C GLY A 5 -9.74 2.25 -6.84
N TRP A 6 -10.86 2.88 -6.49
CA TRP A 6 -10.85 4.18 -5.80
C TRP A 6 -10.23 4.12 -4.41
N VAL A 7 -10.58 3.12 -3.60
CA VAL A 7 -9.96 2.95 -2.27
C VAL A 7 -8.47 2.66 -2.41
N THR A 8 -8.07 1.75 -3.31
CA THR A 8 -6.66 1.49 -3.59
C THR A 8 -5.93 2.76 -4.03
N LEU A 9 -6.53 3.60 -4.86
CA LEU A 9 -5.93 4.87 -5.30
C LEU A 9 -5.68 5.81 -4.12
N LEU A 10 -6.69 6.06 -3.28
CA LEU A 10 -6.57 6.98 -2.15
C LEU A 10 -5.55 6.48 -1.12
N VAL A 11 -5.57 5.17 -0.83
CA VAL A 11 -4.63 4.54 0.11
C VAL A 11 -3.21 4.54 -0.44
N ALA A 12 -3.03 4.36 -1.75
CA ALA A 12 -1.72 4.45 -2.40
C ALA A 12 -1.17 5.88 -2.38
N ILE A 13 -2.01 6.88 -2.66
CA ILE A 13 -1.64 8.30 -2.53
C ILE A 13 -1.22 8.61 -1.09
N TRP A 14 -1.99 8.14 -0.10
CA TRP A 14 -1.61 8.27 1.30
C TRP A 14 -0.25 7.64 1.59
N LEU A 15 0.01 6.42 1.12
CA LEU A 15 1.29 5.75 1.35
C LEU A 15 2.47 6.54 0.76
N VAL A 16 2.30 7.13 -0.44
CA VAL A 16 3.30 8.02 -1.04
C VAL A 16 3.50 9.29 -0.21
N ILE A 17 2.43 9.97 0.21
CA ILE A 17 2.51 11.20 1.00
C ILE A 17 3.15 10.96 2.36
N SER A 18 2.75 9.88 3.04
CA SER A 18 3.27 9.53 4.37
C SER A 18 4.79 9.28 4.39
N ALA A 19 5.38 8.89 3.26
CA ALA A 19 6.84 8.76 3.12
C ALA A 19 7.59 10.10 3.24
N PHE A 20 6.88 11.24 3.18
CA PHE A 20 7.45 12.58 3.32
C PHE A 20 7.05 13.27 4.62
N ILE A 21 6.37 12.57 5.54
CA ILE A 21 5.95 13.13 6.84
C ILE A 21 6.96 12.71 7.91
N PRO A 22 7.80 13.62 8.43
CA PRO A 22 8.85 13.28 9.42
C PRO A 22 8.30 12.55 10.65
N GLY A 23 7.15 13.01 11.17
CA GLY A 23 6.49 12.37 12.32
C GLY A 23 6.03 10.92 12.09
N ILE A 24 5.99 10.45 10.84
CA ILE A 24 5.74 9.05 10.50
C ILE A 24 7.08 8.34 10.27
N VAL A 25 7.90 8.84 9.33
CA VAL A 25 9.12 8.13 8.89
C VAL A 25 10.20 8.03 9.97
N ASP A 26 10.25 8.96 10.93
CA ASP A 26 11.23 8.99 12.00
C ASP A 26 10.79 8.18 13.23
N SER A 27 9.57 7.64 13.23
CA SER A 27 9.01 6.87 14.33
C SER A 27 8.77 5.43 13.93
N GLN A 28 9.50 4.50 14.55
CA GLN A 28 9.34 3.07 14.31
C GLN A 28 7.90 2.60 14.54
N GLY A 29 7.26 3.08 15.62
CA GLY A 29 5.87 2.75 15.93
C GLY A 29 4.90 3.30 14.88
N ALA A 30 5.13 4.52 14.39
CA ALA A 30 4.29 5.11 13.35
C ALA A 30 4.47 4.40 12.00
N ASN A 31 5.70 4.06 11.61
CA ASN A 31 5.98 3.28 10.41
C ASN A 31 5.31 1.90 10.45
N LEU A 32 5.42 1.19 11.58
CA LEU A 32 4.76 -0.10 11.79
C LEU A 32 3.24 0.04 11.63
N ALA A 33 2.63 1.01 12.31
CA ALA A 33 1.19 1.23 12.21
C ALA A 33 0.77 1.61 10.78
N ASN A 34 1.52 2.50 10.12
CA ASN A 34 1.24 2.93 8.76
C ASN A 34 1.26 1.75 7.77
N PHE A 35 2.32 0.94 7.78
CA PHE A 35 2.43 -0.22 6.89
C PHE A 35 1.38 -1.30 7.17
N LEU A 36 1.05 -1.56 8.44
CA LEU A 36 -0.02 -2.50 8.78
C LEU A 36 -1.38 -2.02 8.30
N ILE A 37 -1.75 -0.78 8.61
CA ILE A 37 -3.06 -0.22 8.25
C ILE A 37 -3.20 -0.18 6.72
N VAL A 38 -2.21 0.35 6.02
CA VAL A 38 -2.22 0.43 4.55
C VAL A 38 -2.23 -0.98 3.93
N GLY A 39 -1.42 -1.91 4.44
CA GLY A 39 -1.41 -3.30 3.99
C GLY A 39 -2.77 -3.98 4.14
N ILE A 40 -3.44 -3.81 5.29
CA ILE A 40 -4.78 -4.37 5.51
C ILE A 40 -5.80 -3.75 4.56
N LEU A 41 -5.77 -2.43 4.35
CA LEU A 41 -6.68 -1.76 3.41
C LEU A 41 -6.48 -2.27 1.96
N PHE A 42 -5.24 -2.51 1.55
CA PHE A 42 -4.96 -3.13 0.25
C PHE A 42 -5.38 -4.60 0.17
N LEU A 43 -5.37 -5.37 1.26
CA LEU A 43 -5.93 -6.72 1.25
C LEU A 43 -7.45 -6.68 1.01
N ILE A 44 -8.14 -5.75 1.66
CA ILE A 44 -9.60 -5.56 1.55
C ILE A 44 -10.00 -5.25 0.11
N THR A 45 -9.20 -4.47 -0.63
CA THR A 45 -9.50 -4.13 -2.03
C THR A 45 -8.90 -5.11 -3.03
N GLY A 46 -7.68 -5.59 -2.80
CA GLY A 46 -6.90 -6.43 -3.70
C GLY A 46 -7.49 -7.83 -3.89
N ILE A 47 -7.89 -8.51 -2.81
CA ILE A 47 -8.45 -9.87 -2.91
C ILE A 47 -9.75 -9.87 -3.73
N PRO A 48 -10.74 -8.99 -3.47
CA PRO A 48 -11.94 -8.94 -4.30
C PRO A 48 -11.70 -8.42 -5.71
N MET A 49 -10.59 -7.70 -5.96
CA MET A 49 -10.18 -7.24 -7.28
C MET A 49 -9.70 -8.40 -8.17
N LEU A 50 -9.28 -9.55 -7.61
CA LEU A 50 -8.92 -10.75 -8.37
C LEU A 50 -10.05 -11.24 -9.30
N ARG A 51 -11.31 -10.96 -8.95
CA ARG A 51 -12.49 -11.34 -9.74
C ARG A 51 -12.80 -10.36 -10.88
N THR A 52 -12.30 -9.13 -10.82
CA THR A 52 -12.61 -8.06 -11.80
C THR A 52 -11.43 -7.69 -12.68
N SER A 53 -10.22 -7.69 -12.11
CA SER A 53 -8.98 -7.37 -12.79
C SER A 53 -7.88 -8.24 -12.20
N LYS A 54 -7.64 -9.40 -12.82
CA LYS A 54 -6.75 -10.44 -12.28
C LYS A 54 -5.34 -9.90 -12.02
N THR A 55 -4.75 -9.20 -12.99
CA THR A 55 -3.39 -8.64 -12.87
C THR A 55 -3.31 -7.57 -11.77
N ALA A 56 -4.24 -6.60 -11.76
CA ALA A 56 -4.25 -5.55 -10.76
C ALA A 56 -4.52 -6.11 -9.35
N GLY A 57 -5.48 -7.03 -9.23
CA GLY A 57 -5.81 -7.70 -7.99
C GLY A 57 -4.63 -8.47 -7.40
N TRP A 58 -3.89 -9.23 -8.22
CA TRP A 58 -2.69 -9.93 -7.75
C TRP A 58 -1.61 -8.97 -7.29
N ILE A 59 -1.32 -7.93 -8.07
CA ILE A 59 -0.27 -6.98 -7.72
C ILE A 59 -0.62 -6.23 -6.44
N VAL A 60 -1.83 -5.67 -6.33
CA VAL A 60 -2.29 -4.98 -5.13
C VAL A 60 -2.27 -5.92 -3.91
N THR A 61 -2.68 -7.18 -4.08
CA THR A 61 -2.63 -8.18 -2.99
C THR A 61 -1.19 -8.50 -2.56
N LEU A 62 -0.26 -8.65 -3.50
CA LEU A 62 1.15 -8.91 -3.19
C LEU A 62 1.80 -7.70 -2.51
N VAL A 63 1.49 -6.49 -2.96
CA VAL A 63 1.90 -5.25 -2.28
C VAL A 63 1.36 -5.23 -0.85
N ALA A 64 0.09 -5.58 -0.68
CA ALA A 64 -0.57 -5.63 0.63
C ALA A 64 0.14 -6.60 1.60
N ILE A 65 0.41 -7.82 1.13
CA ILE A 65 1.12 -8.85 1.90
C ILE A 65 2.52 -8.37 2.26
N TRP A 66 3.25 -7.80 1.29
CA TRP A 66 4.58 -7.25 1.54
C TRP A 66 4.55 -6.16 2.61
N LEU A 67 3.61 -5.22 2.54
CA LEU A 67 3.52 -4.13 3.54
C LEU A 67 3.31 -4.69 4.95
N VAL A 68 2.42 -5.67 5.11
CA VAL A 68 2.19 -6.35 6.40
C VAL A 68 3.47 -7.00 6.92
N ILE A 69 4.20 -7.72 6.06
CA ILE A 69 5.49 -8.36 6.46
C ILE A 69 6.53 -7.29 6.81
N SER A 70 6.67 -6.26 5.97
CA SER A 70 7.67 -5.20 6.11
C SER A 70 7.49 -4.39 7.40
N ALA A 71 6.26 -4.29 7.92
CA ALA A 71 5.97 -3.64 9.19
C ALA A 71 6.72 -4.26 10.39
N PHE A 72 7.07 -5.55 10.30
CA PHE A 72 7.80 -6.27 11.33
C PHE A 72 9.31 -6.36 11.05
N ILE A 73 9.79 -5.80 9.94
CA ILE A 73 11.22 -5.74 9.62
C ILE A 73 11.79 -4.45 10.22
N THR A 74 12.51 -4.58 11.34
CA THR A 74 13.11 -3.44 12.06
C THR A 74 14.08 -2.63 11.23
N GLY A 75 14.80 -3.26 10.29
CA GLY A 75 15.66 -2.56 9.34
C GLY A 75 14.92 -1.65 8.35
N ILE A 76 13.61 -1.86 8.17
CA ILE A 76 12.74 -0.99 7.37
C ILE A 76 12.06 0.03 8.28
N THR A 77 11.32 -0.41 9.31
CA THR A 77 10.53 0.50 10.14
C THR A 77 11.34 1.39 11.07
N GLY A 78 12.52 0.94 11.51
CA GLY A 78 13.46 1.71 12.33
C GLY A 78 14.43 2.58 11.53
N SER A 79 14.37 2.55 10.20
CA SER A 79 15.22 3.35 9.31
C SER A 79 14.36 4.35 8.55
N GLN A 80 14.65 5.65 8.71
CA GLN A 80 13.97 6.72 7.98
C GLN A 80 14.02 6.48 6.46
N THR A 81 15.22 6.20 5.94
CA THR A 81 15.42 5.91 4.51
C THR A 81 14.74 4.60 4.09
N GLY A 82 14.77 3.58 4.96
CA GLY A 82 14.12 2.29 4.70
C GLY A 82 12.60 2.44 4.58
N ALA A 83 11.97 3.09 5.55
CA ALA A 83 10.54 3.35 5.57
C ALA A 83 10.09 4.22 4.39
N MET A 84 10.81 5.30 4.12
CA MET A 84 10.54 6.19 2.98
C MET A 84 10.63 5.43 1.66
N THR A 85 11.71 4.68 1.44
CA THR A 85 11.92 3.90 0.20
C THR A 85 10.83 2.85 0.02
N ASN A 86 10.49 2.11 1.08
CA ASN A 86 9.43 1.10 1.07
C ASN A 86 8.07 1.73 0.74
N GLY A 87 7.69 2.81 1.43
CA GLY A 87 6.44 3.54 1.19
C GLY A 87 6.34 4.05 -0.25
N LEU A 88 7.41 4.63 -0.79
CA LEU A 88 7.42 5.15 -2.16
C LEU A 88 7.29 4.06 -3.22
N ILE A 89 8.11 3.01 -3.14
CA ILE A 89 8.08 1.92 -4.14
C ILE A 89 6.69 1.28 -4.17
N PHE A 90 6.20 0.84 -3.01
CA PHE A 90 4.95 0.10 -2.94
C PHE A 90 3.72 1.00 -3.09
N GLY A 91 3.80 2.26 -2.67
CA GLY A 91 2.79 3.29 -2.93
C GLY A 91 2.64 3.59 -4.41
N ILE A 92 3.74 3.79 -5.15
CA ILE A 92 3.70 4.06 -6.60
C ILE A 92 3.18 2.85 -7.37
N ILE A 93 3.62 1.63 -7.03
CA ILE A 93 3.11 0.40 -7.66
C ILE A 93 1.59 0.31 -7.46
N ALA A 94 1.10 0.42 -6.23
CA ALA A 94 -0.34 0.35 -5.95
C ALA A 94 -1.12 1.48 -6.63
N LEU A 95 -0.55 2.70 -6.70
CA LEU A 95 -1.15 3.85 -7.36
C LEU A 95 -1.36 3.57 -8.85
N ILE A 96 -0.34 3.09 -9.55
CA ILE A 96 -0.42 2.75 -10.97
C ILE A 96 -1.49 1.67 -11.19
N PHE A 97 -1.46 0.60 -10.39
CA PHE A 97 -2.37 -0.53 -10.56
C PHE A 97 -3.83 -0.24 -10.14
N SER A 98 -4.06 0.79 -9.33
CA SER A 98 -5.41 1.21 -8.95
C SER A 98 -6.29 1.55 -10.18
N PHE A 99 -5.69 2.12 -11.23
CA PHE A 99 -6.41 2.55 -12.44
C PHE A 99 -6.88 1.37 -13.31
N PHE A 100 -6.34 0.17 -13.10
CA PHE A 100 -6.64 -1.02 -13.90
C PHE A 100 -7.86 -1.80 -13.38
N ASP A 101 -8.47 -1.39 -12.27
CA ASP A 101 -9.72 -1.96 -11.80
C ASP A 101 -10.94 -1.30 -12.44
N LYS A 102 -11.57 -2.03 -13.35
CA LYS A 102 -12.75 -1.56 -14.10
C LYS A 102 -14.03 -1.85 -13.32
N LYS A 103 -15.00 -0.93 -13.41
CA LYS A 103 -16.35 -1.16 -12.89
C LYS A 103 -16.97 -2.29 -13.73
N GLN A 104 -17.53 -3.32 -13.09
CA GLN A 104 -18.32 -4.32 -13.82
C GLN A 104 -19.52 -3.56 -14.42
N GLN A 105 -19.69 -3.70 -15.75
CA GLN A 105 -20.86 -3.21 -16.46
C GLN A 105 -22.06 -4.10 -16.16
#